data_AF-A0A969BPW9-F1
#
_entry.id   AF-A0A969BPW9-F1
#
_cell.length_a   1.000
_cell.length_b   1.000
_cell.length_c   1.000
_cell.angle_alpha   90.00
_cell.angle_beta   90.00
_cell.angle_gamma   90.00
#
_symmetry.space_group_name_H-M   'P 1'
#
loop_
_entity.id
_entity.type
_entity.pdbx_description
1 polymer ?
#
loop_
_entity_poly.entity_id
_entity_poly.type
_entity_poly.pdbx_seq_one_letter_code
_entity_poly.pdbx_strand_id
1 'polypeptide(L)'
;MNRADFWCRAVGWLQIAGGLGMGLLIVFLWEAGLRLFGIETIPGISFLAWVLAFIVAAPPFISGLFTVIYANAVAASQNGQRGQDRILLRIFTALTGLLSAGVIGFFGLTIPPVGFFSLLGLITAGIGLMGPDWTADLFASRDKPQ
;
A
#
# COMPACT_ATOMS: atom_id res chain seq x y z
N MET A 1 -1.62 -21.99 3.17
CA MET A 1 -1.28 -20.66 2.63
C MET A 1 0.23 -20.60 2.50
N ASN A 2 0.77 -20.26 1.31
CA ASN A 2 2.21 -20.23 1.10
C ASN A 2 2.82 -18.97 1.76
N ARG A 3 4.09 -19.01 2.19
CA ARG A 3 4.79 -17.89 2.84
C ARG A 3 4.81 -16.64 1.94
N ALA A 4 5.03 -16.80 0.63
CA ALA A 4 5.03 -15.69 -0.32
C ALA A 4 3.67 -14.95 -0.37
N ASP A 5 2.58 -15.73 -0.44
CA ASP A 5 1.20 -15.23 -0.45
C ASP A 5 0.86 -14.55 0.88
N PHE A 6 1.26 -15.15 2.01
CA PHE A 6 1.09 -14.54 3.33
C PHE A 6 1.74 -13.16 3.43
N TRP A 7 3.02 -13.03 3.06
CA TRP A 7 3.72 -11.75 3.15
C TRP A 7 3.14 -10.69 2.22
N CYS A 8 2.78 -11.05 0.99
CA CYS A 8 2.11 -10.11 0.08
C CYS A 8 0.78 -9.61 0.66
N ARG A 9 -0.04 -10.50 1.23
CA ARG A 9 -1.28 -10.12 1.91
C ARG A 9 -1.02 -9.27 3.14
N ALA A 10 -0.03 -9.61 3.96
CA ALA A 10 0.31 -8.86 5.16
C ALA A 10 0.72 -7.42 4.80
N VAL A 11 1.61 -7.25 3.81
CA VAL A 11 2.02 -5.93 3.31
C VAL A 11 0.80 -5.17 2.77
N GLY A 12 -0.02 -5.82 1.95
CA GLY A 12 -1.20 -5.18 1.36
C GLY A 12 -2.22 -4.72 2.40
N TRP A 13 -2.53 -5.56 3.39
CA TRP A 13 -3.45 -5.20 4.48
C TRP A 13 -2.90 -4.13 5.40
N LEU A 14 -1.59 -4.15 5.70
CA LEU A 14 -0.94 -3.09 6.48
C LEU A 14 -1.05 -1.74 5.77
N GLN A 15 -0.87 -1.71 4.45
CA GLN A 15 -1.04 -0.47 3.67
C GLN A 15 -2.51 0.00 3.63
N ILE A 16 -3.47 -0.91 3.48
CA ILE A 16 -4.90 -0.58 3.49
C ILE A 16 -5.31 -0.01 4.86
N ALA A 17 -5.01 -0.73 5.94
CA ALA A 17 -5.34 -0.31 7.30
C ALA A 17 -4.65 1.00 7.66
N GLY A 18 -3.39 1.15 7.25
CA GLY A 18 -2.61 2.37 7.43
C GLY A 18 -3.15 3.57 6.67
N GLY A 19 -3.52 3.38 5.40
CA GLY A 19 -4.13 4.42 4.57
C GLY A 19 -5.45 4.91 5.17
N LEU A 20 -6.35 3.98 5.55
CA LEU A 20 -7.61 4.32 6.22
C LEU A 20 -7.38 5.02 7.56
N GLY A 21 -6.46 4.50 8.38
CA GLY A 21 -6.09 5.08 9.67
C GLY A 21 -5.55 6.50 9.53
N MET A 22 -4.66 6.76 8.57
CA MET A 22 -4.16 8.11 8.29
C MET A 22 -5.25 9.04 7.82
N GLY A 23 -6.13 8.61 6.92
CA GLY A 23 -7.26 9.42 6.45
C GLY A 23 -8.16 9.86 7.62
N LEU A 24 -8.52 8.92 8.50
CA LEU A 24 -9.29 9.22 9.71
C LEU A 24 -8.53 10.14 10.67
N LEU A 25 -7.23 9.93 10.87
CA LEU A 25 -6.41 10.75 11.74
C LEU A 25 -6.34 12.20 11.25
N ILE A 26 -6.22 12.43 9.94
CA ILE A 26 -6.20 13.76 9.34
C ILE A 26 -7.50 14.49 9.61
N VAL A 27 -8.65 13.84 9.36
CA VAL A 27 -9.96 14.44 9.62
C VAL A 27 -10.14 14.72 11.11
N PHE A 28 -9.74 13.78 11.97
CA PHE A 28 -9.84 13.94 13.43
C PHE A 28 -8.98 15.11 13.95
N LEU A 29 -7.71 15.19 13.53
CA LEU A 29 -6.81 16.29 13.93
C LEU A 29 -7.30 17.63 13.39
N TRP A 30 -7.86 17.65 12.19
CA TRP A 30 -8.44 18.84 11.60
C TRP A 30 -9.64 19.34 12.43
N GLU A 31 -10.60 18.47 12.74
CA GLU A 31 -11.75 18.82 13.57
C GLU A 31 -11.32 19.25 14.98
N ALA A 32 -10.37 18.54 15.60
CA ALA A 32 -9.83 18.89 16.90
C ALA A 32 -9.17 20.27 16.88
N GLY A 33 -8.40 20.58 15.83
CA GLY A 33 -7.79 21.90 15.62
C GLY A 33 -8.82 23.01 15.50
N LEU A 34 -9.83 22.84 14.63
CA LEU A 34 -10.91 23.84 14.47
C LEU A 34 -11.63 24.13 15.79
N ARG A 35 -11.93 23.09 16.56
CA ARG A 35 -12.55 23.23 17.89
C ARG A 35 -11.64 23.97 18.88
N LEU A 36 -10.34 23.67 18.86
CA LEU A 36 -9.36 24.30 19.75
C LEU A 36 -9.18 25.80 19.47
N PHE A 37 -9.30 26.22 18.22
CA PHE A 37 -9.22 27.63 17.82
C PHE A 37 -10.58 28.35 17.77
N GLY A 38 -11.67 27.70 18.17
CA GLY A 38 -13.02 28.30 18.16
C GLY A 38 -13.51 28.68 16.76
N ILE A 39 -12.98 28.04 15.71
CA ILE A 39 -13.37 28.29 14.33
C ILE A 39 -14.65 27.51 14.04
N GLU A 40 -15.73 28.21 13.70
CA GLU A 40 -16.96 27.56 13.26
C GLU A 40 -16.69 26.70 12.01
N THR A 41 -17.21 25.47 12.01
CA THR A 41 -17.05 24.54 10.89
C THR A 41 -17.87 25.02 9.70
N ILE A 42 -17.23 25.78 8.80
CA ILE A 42 -17.80 26.15 7.50
C ILE A 42 -17.65 24.94 6.55
N PRO A 43 -18.68 24.56 5.77
CA PRO A 43 -18.64 23.38 4.90
C PRO A 43 -17.40 23.30 3.98
N GLY A 44 -16.90 24.43 3.48
CA GLY A 44 -15.71 24.47 2.62
C GLY A 44 -14.40 24.12 3.33
N ILE A 45 -14.28 24.45 4.62
CA ILE A 45 -13.10 24.13 5.44
C ILE A 45 -13.09 22.63 5.78
N SER A 46 -14.26 22.05 6.04
CA SER A 46 -14.40 20.59 6.24
C SER A 46 -14.13 19.80 4.96
N PHE A 47 -14.54 20.30 3.79
CA PHE A 47 -14.25 19.67 2.51
C PHE A 47 -12.74 19.55 2.25
N LEU A 48 -11.96 20.59 2.58
CA LEU A 48 -10.51 20.58 2.40
C LEU A 48 -9.81 19.48 3.22
N ALA A 49 -10.29 19.23 4.44
CA ALA A 49 -9.79 18.14 5.29
C ALA A 49 -9.99 16.77 4.64
N TRP A 50 -11.16 16.54 4.05
CA TRP A 50 -11.46 15.29 3.33
C TRP A 50 -10.64 15.13 2.07
N VAL A 51 -10.38 16.22 1.33
CA VAL A 51 -9.49 16.19 0.17
C VAL A 51 -8.06 15.84 0.59
N LEU A 52 -7.54 16.44 1.66
CA LEU A 52 -6.22 16.11 2.19
C LEU A 52 -6.14 14.67 2.69
N ALA A 53 -7.16 14.23 3.44
CA ALA A 53 -7.28 12.85 3.89
C ALA A 53 -7.27 11.88 2.70
N PHE A 54 -7.99 12.19 1.62
CA PHE A 54 -8.01 11.37 0.41
C PHE A 54 -6.64 11.33 -0.28
N ILE A 55 -5.98 12.48 -0.48
CA ILE A 55 -4.67 12.55 -1.15
C ILE A 55 -3.61 11.74 -0.40
N VAL A 56 -3.65 11.74 0.94
CA VAL A 56 -2.68 11.00 1.76
C VAL A 56 -3.09 9.53 1.94
N ALA A 57 -4.37 9.22 2.06
CA ALA A 57 -4.85 7.85 2.29
C ALA A 57 -4.92 7.00 1.01
N ALA A 58 -5.26 7.61 -0.13
CA ALA A 58 -5.51 6.87 -1.37
C ALA A 58 -4.27 6.15 -1.91
N PRO A 59 -3.06 6.76 -1.94
CA PRO A 59 -1.86 6.07 -2.44
C PRO A 59 -1.54 4.75 -1.72
N PRO A 60 -1.40 4.70 -0.38
CA PRO A 60 -1.16 3.43 0.31
C PRO A 60 -2.37 2.50 0.22
N PHE A 61 -3.61 3.02 0.22
CA PHE A 61 -4.79 2.17 0.05
C PHE A 61 -4.80 1.42 -1.29
N ILE A 62 -4.56 2.13 -2.39
CA ILE A 62 -4.53 1.56 -3.74
C ILE A 62 -3.35 0.62 -3.89
N SER A 63 -2.16 1.02 -3.43
CA SER A 63 -0.98 0.15 -3.39
C SER A 63 -1.26 -1.15 -2.63
N GLY A 64 -1.93 -1.06 -1.48
CA GLY A 64 -2.26 -2.21 -0.65
C GLY A 64 -3.24 -3.14 -1.35
N LEU A 65 -4.29 -2.58 -1.98
CA LEU A 65 -5.27 -3.33 -2.76
C LEU A 65 -4.61 -4.12 -3.90
N PHE A 66 -3.75 -3.47 -4.68
CA PHE A 66 -3.01 -4.14 -5.76
C PHE A 66 -2.06 -5.21 -5.22
N THR A 67 -1.41 -4.97 -4.07
CA THR A 67 -0.54 -5.96 -3.42
C THR A 67 -1.32 -7.19 -2.97
N VAL A 68 -2.54 -7.03 -2.44
CA VAL A 68 -3.41 -8.17 -2.07
C VAL A 68 -3.86 -8.94 -3.31
N ILE A 69 -4.25 -8.25 -4.39
CA ILE A 69 -4.61 -8.89 -5.66
C ILE A 69 -3.40 -9.65 -6.23
N TYR A 70 -2.21 -9.05 -6.15
CA TYR A 70 -0.95 -9.64 -6.58
C TYR A 70 -0.60 -10.92 -5.83
N ALA A 71 -0.96 -11.03 -4.54
CA ALA A 71 -0.76 -12.25 -3.76
C ALA A 71 -1.46 -13.48 -4.40
N ASN A 72 -2.63 -13.28 -5.02
CA ASN A 72 -3.32 -14.36 -5.76
C ASN A 72 -2.50 -14.82 -6.97
N ALA A 73 -1.86 -13.88 -7.68
CA ALA A 73 -1.00 -14.19 -8.82
C ALA A 73 0.27 -14.95 -8.39
N VAL A 74 0.85 -14.59 -7.23
CA VAL A 74 1.98 -15.31 -6.62
C VAL A 74 1.59 -16.75 -6.25
N ALA A 75 0.43 -16.93 -5.61
CA ALA A 75 -0.07 -18.26 -5.26
C ALA A 75 -0.33 -19.12 -6.51
N ALA A 76 -0.90 -18.54 -7.57
CA ALA A 76 -1.14 -19.24 -8.83
C ALA A 76 0.16 -19.61 -9.56
N SER A 77 1.19 -18.76 -9.52
CA SER A 77 2.54 -19.05 -10.04
C SER A 77 3.18 -20.26 -9.36
N GLN A 78 3.03 -20.39 -8.03
CA GLN A 78 3.54 -21.53 -7.28
C GLN A 78 2.83 -22.84 -7.63
N ASN A 79 1.55 -22.77 -7.99
CA ASN A 79 0.76 -23.92 -8.44
C ASN A 79 1.01 -24.27 -9.92
N GLY A 80 2.03 -23.70 -10.56
CA GLY A 80 2.41 -24.00 -11.95
C GLY A 80 1.56 -23.33 -13.02
N GLN A 81 0.58 -22.51 -12.64
CA GLN A 81 -0.23 -21.73 -13.58
C GLN A 81 0.54 -20.45 -13.94
N ARG A 82 1.46 -20.51 -14.89
CA ARG A 82 2.24 -19.34 -15.36
C ARG A 82 1.54 -18.71 -16.56
N GLY A 83 0.79 -17.64 -16.33
CA GLY A 83 0.04 -16.91 -17.36
C GLY A 83 0.67 -15.57 -17.74
N GLN A 84 0.76 -15.28 -19.04
CA GLN A 84 1.23 -14.01 -19.61
C GLN A 84 0.39 -12.80 -19.18
N ASP A 85 -0.87 -13.00 -18.80
CA ASP A 85 -1.84 -11.96 -18.39
C ASP A 85 -1.43 -11.20 -17.11
N ARG A 86 -0.36 -11.62 -16.43
CA ARG A 86 0.11 -11.02 -15.18
C ARG A 86 1.02 -9.80 -15.38
N ILE A 87 1.40 -9.47 -16.61
CA ILE A 87 2.28 -8.32 -16.91
C ILE A 87 1.60 -7.00 -16.51
N LEU A 88 0.32 -6.81 -16.84
CA LEU A 88 -0.41 -5.61 -16.44
C LEU A 88 -0.48 -5.48 -14.92
N LEU A 89 -0.78 -6.57 -14.22
CA LEU A 89 -0.84 -6.58 -12.76
C LEU A 89 0.51 -6.22 -12.13
N ARG A 90 1.63 -6.70 -12.68
CA ARG A 90 2.99 -6.32 -12.26
C ARG A 90 3.22 -4.81 -12.42
N ILE A 91 2.91 -4.27 -13.59
CA ILE A 91 3.09 -2.84 -13.89
C ILE A 91 2.25 -2.00 -12.94
N PHE A 92 0.95 -2.31 -12.77
CA PHE A 92 0.09 -1.56 -11.85
C PHE A 92 0.53 -1.68 -10.40
N THR A 93 0.95 -2.88 -9.95
CA THR A 93 1.48 -3.06 -8.59
C THR A 93 2.75 -2.24 -8.39
N ALA A 94 3.65 -2.22 -9.38
CA ALA A 94 4.87 -1.43 -9.34
C ALA A 94 4.59 0.09 -9.28
N LEU A 95 3.73 0.58 -10.18
CA LEU A 95 3.38 1.99 -10.27
C LEU A 95 2.64 2.49 -9.03
N THR A 96 1.71 1.68 -8.50
CA THR A 96 0.96 2.06 -7.28
C THR A 96 1.84 2.02 -6.04
N GLY A 97 2.78 1.08 -5.95
CA GLY A 97 3.82 1.07 -4.92
C GLY A 97 4.71 2.32 -4.98
N LEU A 98 5.16 2.72 -6.19
CA LEU A 98 5.92 3.96 -6.39
C LEU A 98 5.12 5.21 -6.07
N LEU A 99 3.83 5.24 -6.44
CA LEU A 99 2.93 6.33 -6.07
C LEU A 99 2.82 6.46 -4.55
N SER A 100 2.61 5.33 -3.86
CA SER A 100 2.59 5.31 -2.39
C SER A 100 3.93 5.78 -1.82
N ALA A 101 5.05 5.29 -2.31
CA ALA A 101 6.38 5.71 -1.86
C ALA A 101 6.66 7.19 -2.11
N GLY A 102 6.24 7.73 -3.25
CA GLY A 102 6.47 9.12 -3.65
C GLY A 102 5.61 10.11 -2.87
N VAL A 103 4.28 9.91 -2.87
CA VAL A 103 3.34 10.82 -2.18
C VAL A 103 3.60 10.78 -0.68
N ILE A 104 3.70 9.59 -0.10
CA ILE A 104 3.93 9.44 1.34
C ILE A 104 5.36 9.79 1.72
N GLY A 105 6.36 9.43 0.92
CA GLY A 105 7.77 9.71 1.22
C GLY A 105 8.06 11.20 1.35
N PHE A 106 7.41 12.04 0.53
CA PHE A 106 7.49 13.48 0.66
C PHE A 106 6.98 13.99 2.02
N PHE A 107 5.85 13.46 2.50
CA PHE A 107 5.30 13.78 3.83
C PHE A 107 6.00 13.04 4.99
N GLY A 108 6.64 11.91 4.72
CA GLY A 108 7.23 11.00 5.70
C GLY A 108 8.60 11.42 6.20
N LEU A 109 9.30 12.30 5.48
CA LEU A 109 10.56 12.91 5.95
C LEU A 109 10.37 13.75 7.21
N THR A 110 9.16 14.27 7.43
CA THR A 110 8.83 15.11 8.59
C THR A 110 8.04 14.38 9.68
N ILE A 111 7.36 13.27 9.33
CA ILE A 111 6.50 12.51 10.26
C ILE A 111 6.89 11.01 10.20
N PRO A 112 7.65 10.48 11.16
CA PRO A 112 8.20 9.12 11.10
C PRO A 112 7.17 7.99 10.88
N PRO A 113 5.96 8.01 11.51
CA PRO A 113 4.92 7.02 11.21
C PRO A 113 4.45 7.02 9.75
N VAL A 114 4.52 8.17 9.08
CA VAL A 114 4.16 8.31 7.66
C VAL A 114 5.27 7.71 6.79
N GLY A 115 6.54 7.88 7.16
CA GLY A 115 7.68 7.24 6.50
C GLY A 115 7.66 5.70 6.48
N PHE A 116 6.97 5.06 7.43
CA PHE A 116 6.76 3.60 7.38
C PHE A 116 5.99 3.16 6.13
N PHE A 117 4.97 3.92 5.72
CA PHE A 117 4.16 3.57 4.56
C PHE A 117 4.89 3.79 3.23
N SER A 118 5.88 4.69 3.18
CA SER A 118 6.72 4.83 1.98
C SER A 118 7.62 3.62 1.79
N LEU A 119 8.17 3.06 2.88
CA LEU A 119 8.92 1.79 2.85
C LEU A 119 8.04 0.64 2.36
N LEU A 120 6.80 0.54 2.86
CA LEU A 120 5.86 -0.46 2.36
C LEU A 120 5.57 -0.27 0.86
N GLY A 121 5.40 0.97 0.39
CA GLY A 121 5.24 1.29 -1.03
C GLY A 121 6.44 0.85 -1.88
N LEU A 122 7.67 1.06 -1.40
CA LEU A 122 8.89 0.58 -2.06
C LEU A 122 8.96 -0.95 -2.11
N ILE A 123 8.54 -1.64 -1.05
CA ILE A 123 8.45 -3.10 -1.02
C ILE A 123 7.44 -3.58 -2.08
N THR A 124 6.25 -2.99 -2.13
CA THR A 124 5.25 -3.28 -3.18
C THR A 124 5.81 -3.04 -4.57
N ALA A 125 6.53 -1.93 -4.78
CA ALA A 125 7.14 -1.61 -6.06
C ALA A 125 8.15 -2.67 -6.49
N GLY A 126 9.05 -3.07 -5.57
CA GLY A 126 10.03 -4.12 -5.80
C GLY A 126 9.39 -5.45 -6.17
N ILE A 127 8.39 -5.89 -5.38
CA ILE A 127 7.66 -7.14 -5.62
C ILE A 127 6.97 -7.12 -7.00
N GLY A 128 6.34 -6.02 -7.38
CA GLY A 128 5.72 -5.85 -8.70
C GLY A 128 6.73 -5.94 -9.86
N LEU A 129 7.88 -5.26 -9.72
CA LEU A 129 8.96 -5.30 -10.72
C LEU A 129 9.54 -6.71 -10.87
N MET A 130 9.76 -7.42 -9.77
CA MET A 130 10.36 -8.76 -9.77
C MET A 130 9.44 -9.82 -10.38
N GLY A 131 8.13 -9.68 -10.21
CA GLY A 131 7.15 -10.57 -10.80
C GLY A 131 6.73 -11.73 -9.89
N PRO A 132 5.54 -12.30 -10.15
CA PRO A 132 4.92 -13.24 -9.23
C PRO A 132 5.69 -14.56 -9.17
N ASP A 133 6.34 -14.97 -10.25
CA ASP A 133 7.20 -16.16 -10.30
C ASP A 133 8.45 -16.00 -9.42
N TRP A 134 9.14 -14.86 -9.55
CA TRP A 134 10.33 -14.60 -8.75
C TRP A 134 9.99 -14.39 -7.26
N THR A 135 8.89 -13.69 -7.00
CA THR A 135 8.37 -13.50 -5.62
C THR A 135 7.99 -14.84 -5.00
N ALA A 136 7.37 -15.72 -5.78
CA ALA A 136 7.04 -17.08 -5.37
C ALA A 136 8.28 -17.90 -5.01
N ASP A 137 9.34 -17.79 -5.81
CA ASP A 137 10.60 -18.53 -5.61
C ASP A 137 11.40 -17.98 -4.42
N LEU A 138 11.31 -16.68 -4.12
CA LEU A 138 12.07 -16.06 -3.03
C LEU A 138 11.69 -16.57 -1.63
N PHE A 139 10.46 -17.03 -1.48
CA PHE A 139 9.93 -17.59 -0.23
C PHE A 139 9.68 -19.09 -0.32
N ALA A 140 10.02 -19.74 -1.44
CA ALA A 140 10.04 -21.19 -1.52
C ALA A 140 11.15 -21.72 -0.61
N SER A 141 10.80 -22.62 0.30
CA SER A 141 11.79 -23.31 1.14
C SER A 141 12.66 -24.14 0.21
N ARG A 142 13.99 -24.02 0.31
CA ARG A 142 14.98 -24.64 -0.58
C ARG A 142 15.09 -26.17 -0.38
N ASP A 143 14.00 -26.82 0.00
CA ASP A 143 13.87 -28.27 0.15
C ASP A 143 13.30 -28.84 -1.15
N LYS A 144 14.07 -28.74 -2.22
CA LYS A 144 13.95 -29.70 -3.32
C LYS A 144 15.18 -30.60 -3.21
N PRO A 145 15.03 -31.90 -2.92
CA PRO A 145 16.11 -32.84 -3.14
C PRO A 145 16.50 -32.74 -4.62
N GLN A 146 17.80 -32.60 -4.86
CA GLN A 146 18.39 -32.66 -6.20
C GLN A 146 18.18 -34.05 -6.81
#